data_AF-A0A4R8GKW8-F1
#
_entry.id   AF-A0A4R8GKW8-F1
#
_cell.length_a   1.000
_cell.length_b   1.000
_cell.length_c   1.000
_cell.angle_alpha   90.00
_cell.angle_beta   90.00
_cell.angle_gamma   90.00
#
_symmetry.space_group_name_H-M   'P 1'
#
loop_
_entity.id
_entity.type
_entity.pdbx_description
1 polymer ?
#
loop_
_entity_poly.entity_id
_entity_poly.type
_entity_poly.pdbx_seq_one_letter_code
_entity_poly.pdbx_strand_id
1 'polypeptide(L)'
;MRLDFGFANQEIAELSQNNKFKLNLNASTLTEADLKSITANGADLKNIEVSHNYYPREETGLAEELLIRKNSLLKKYNLKISAFVPAEYKKRAPIKAGLPTLEKHRYLSPLVAAQDLFKLGIDKVYIGDSMASSKELEDFSAVNNEITIIPIEIVKELLPVEKKLLKLTHQNRQDPGEYIVRSETARKNKKNKIKAENTSERFKYAVTNDNYKYQRYEGDLHILKKDYPADKRINVVADAGKAAVLIEKIKEGEKFKFKIKGD
;
A
#
# COMPACT_ATOMS: atom_id res chain seq x y z
N MET A 1 -12.85 2.42 -23.84
CA MET A 1 -13.27 1.05 -24.21
C MET A 1 -12.19 0.07 -23.79
N ARG A 2 -12.54 -1.05 -23.14
CA ARG A 2 -11.56 -2.10 -22.81
C ARG A 2 -11.59 -3.19 -23.87
N LEU A 3 -10.41 -3.60 -24.37
CA LEU A 3 -10.26 -4.65 -25.36
C LEU A 3 -9.71 -5.90 -24.65
N ASP A 4 -10.52 -6.95 -24.56
CA ASP A 4 -10.14 -8.17 -23.82
C ASP A 4 -9.53 -9.24 -24.75
N PHE A 5 -10.18 -9.60 -25.86
CA PHE A 5 -9.70 -10.62 -26.81
C PHE A 5 -10.15 -10.33 -28.24
N GLY A 6 -9.43 -10.88 -29.23
CA GLY A 6 -9.87 -10.95 -30.62
C GLY A 6 -9.46 -9.79 -31.52
N PHE A 7 -8.62 -8.86 -31.05
CA PHE A 7 -8.13 -7.73 -31.85
C PHE A 7 -6.68 -7.93 -32.26
N ALA A 8 -6.38 -7.74 -33.54
CA ALA A 8 -5.02 -7.71 -34.05
C ALA A 8 -4.30 -6.43 -33.61
N ASN A 9 -2.97 -6.50 -33.48
CA ASN A 9 -2.16 -5.34 -33.08
C ASN A 9 -2.30 -4.14 -34.02
N GLN A 10 -2.57 -4.38 -35.31
CA GLN A 10 -2.87 -3.32 -36.27
C GLN A 10 -4.21 -2.63 -35.99
N GLU A 11 -5.27 -3.40 -35.71
CA GLU A 11 -6.59 -2.86 -35.38
C GLU A 11 -6.54 -2.01 -34.09
N ILE A 12 -5.76 -2.45 -33.10
CA ILE A 12 -5.52 -1.67 -31.87
C ILE A 12 -4.89 -0.31 -32.20
N ALA A 13 -3.90 -0.29 -33.10
CA ALA A 13 -3.23 0.94 -33.52
C ALA A 13 -4.20 1.87 -34.26
N GLU A 14 -4.94 1.35 -35.23
CA GLU A 14 -5.95 2.10 -36.00
C GLU A 14 -7.04 2.68 -35.08
N LEU A 15 -7.54 1.88 -34.13
CA LEU A 15 -8.52 2.34 -33.14
C LEU A 15 -7.96 3.46 -32.26
N SER A 16 -6.68 3.40 -31.88
CA SER A 16 -6.05 4.41 -31.02
C SER A 16 -5.90 5.77 -31.71
N GLN A 17 -5.69 5.77 -33.03
CA GLN A 17 -5.53 6.97 -33.86
C GLN A 17 -6.88 7.63 -34.17
N ASN A 18 -7.90 6.81 -34.47
CA ASN A 18 -9.13 7.29 -35.10
C ASN A 18 -10.28 7.56 -34.11
N ASN A 19 -10.06 7.37 -32.81
CA ASN A 19 -11.10 7.54 -31.79
C ASN A 19 -10.72 8.55 -30.71
N LYS A 20 -11.74 9.22 -30.16
CA LYS A 20 -11.59 10.21 -29.08
C LYS A 20 -11.64 9.61 -27.67
N PHE A 21 -11.92 8.31 -27.54
CA PHE A 21 -11.96 7.62 -26.25
C PHE A 21 -10.67 6.84 -25.99
N LYS A 22 -10.30 6.67 -24.72
CA LYS A 22 -9.15 5.83 -24.34
C LYS A 22 -9.43 4.36 -24.58
N LEU A 23 -8.46 3.67 -25.18
CA LEU A 23 -8.41 2.22 -25.24
C LEU A 23 -7.76 1.69 -23.97
N ASN A 24 -8.32 0.63 -23.40
CA ASN A 24 -7.76 -0.05 -22.25
C ASN A 24 -7.40 -1.48 -22.65
N LEU A 25 -6.11 -1.81 -22.63
CA LEU A 25 -5.61 -3.14 -22.96
C LEU A 25 -5.32 -3.93 -21.68
N ASN A 26 -5.25 -5.26 -21.81
CA ASN A 26 -4.93 -6.12 -20.68
C ASN A 26 -3.41 -6.12 -20.38
N ALA A 27 -3.04 -5.46 -19.28
CA ALA A 27 -1.64 -5.37 -18.81
C ALA A 27 -1.03 -6.75 -18.49
N SER A 28 -1.87 -7.73 -18.14
CA SER A 28 -1.44 -9.05 -17.68
C SER A 28 -0.99 -9.93 -18.85
N THR A 29 -1.50 -9.70 -20.06
CA THR A 29 -1.24 -10.54 -21.24
C THR A 29 -0.30 -9.89 -22.25
N LEU A 30 -0.28 -8.55 -22.35
CA LEU A 30 0.59 -7.84 -23.29
C LEU A 30 2.06 -8.27 -23.17
N THR A 31 2.65 -8.63 -24.32
CA THR A 31 4.07 -8.96 -24.46
C THR A 31 4.85 -7.79 -25.05
N GLU A 32 6.18 -7.85 -25.00
CA GLU A 32 7.02 -6.84 -25.65
C GLU A 32 6.85 -6.86 -27.18
N ALA A 33 6.60 -8.03 -27.76
CA ALA A 33 6.33 -8.17 -29.20
C ALA A 33 5.03 -7.44 -29.59
N ASP A 34 3.97 -7.57 -28.79
CA ASP A 34 2.72 -6.84 -29.02
C ASP A 34 2.94 -5.33 -28.98
N LEU A 35 3.64 -4.84 -27.96
CA LEU A 35 3.91 -3.40 -27.79
C LEU A 35 4.75 -2.84 -28.94
N LYS A 36 5.77 -3.57 -29.41
CA LYS A 36 6.54 -3.21 -30.60
C LYS A 36 5.67 -3.19 -31.85
N SER A 37 4.83 -4.20 -32.05
CA SER A 37 3.92 -4.27 -33.19
C SER A 37 2.92 -3.12 -33.19
N ILE A 38 2.25 -2.85 -32.07
CA ILE A 38 1.28 -1.77 -31.91
C ILE A 38 1.94 -0.41 -32.22
N THR A 39 3.14 -0.19 -31.68
CA THR A 39 3.90 1.05 -31.90
C THR A 39 4.37 1.17 -33.37
N ALA A 40 4.83 0.09 -33.98
CA ALA A 40 5.25 0.07 -35.39
C ALA A 40 4.08 0.34 -36.35
N ASN A 41 2.86 -0.03 -35.99
CA ASN A 41 1.63 0.34 -36.71
C ASN A 41 1.16 1.78 -36.42
N GLY A 42 1.98 2.59 -35.73
CA GLY A 42 1.74 4.02 -35.54
C GLY A 42 0.74 4.37 -34.44
N ALA A 43 0.46 3.46 -33.49
CA ALA A 43 -0.54 3.71 -32.44
C ALA A 43 -0.29 5.02 -31.68
N ASP A 44 -1.36 5.76 -31.37
CA ASP A 44 -1.29 6.86 -30.41
C ASP A 44 -1.29 6.31 -28.98
N LEU A 45 -0.08 6.07 -28.45
CA LEU A 45 0.10 5.54 -27.10
C LEU A 45 -0.50 6.45 -26.01
N LYS A 46 -0.70 7.74 -26.27
CA LYS A 46 -1.40 8.62 -25.31
C LYS A 46 -2.86 8.22 -25.18
N ASN A 47 -3.46 7.62 -26.21
CA ASN A 47 -4.83 7.11 -26.20
C ASN A 47 -4.96 5.68 -25.70
N ILE A 48 -3.85 5.06 -25.27
CA ILE A 48 -3.83 3.70 -24.73
C ILE A 48 -3.50 3.75 -23.23
N GLU A 49 -4.35 3.12 -22.44
CA GLU A 49 -4.11 2.77 -21.05
C GLU A 49 -4.09 1.24 -20.91
N VAL A 50 -3.52 0.73 -19.82
CA VAL A 50 -3.48 -0.70 -19.56
C VAL A 50 -3.97 -1.00 -18.16
N SER A 51 -4.77 -2.04 -18.00
CA SER A 51 -5.23 -2.50 -16.69
C SER A 51 -4.88 -3.95 -16.48
N HIS A 52 -4.36 -4.27 -15.30
CA HIS A 52 -4.30 -5.64 -14.83
C HIS A 52 -5.70 -6.20 -14.65
N ASN A 53 -5.83 -7.52 -14.69
CA ASN A 53 -7.07 -8.17 -14.31
C ASN A 53 -7.27 -8.13 -12.79
N TYR A 54 -8.51 -8.34 -12.38
CA TYR A 54 -8.87 -8.78 -11.04
C TYR A 54 -9.18 -10.28 -11.06
N TYR A 55 -9.08 -10.94 -9.89
CA TYR A 55 -9.14 -12.40 -9.78
C TYR A 55 -10.18 -12.84 -8.74
N PRO A 56 -11.41 -13.19 -9.16
CA PRO A 56 -12.49 -13.60 -8.26
C PRO A 56 -12.25 -14.93 -7.55
N ARG A 57 -11.55 -15.86 -8.21
CA ARG A 57 -11.18 -17.16 -7.61
C ARG A 57 -10.00 -16.94 -6.68
N GLU A 58 -10.11 -17.44 -5.45
CA GLU A 58 -9.02 -17.46 -4.50
C GLU A 58 -7.79 -18.16 -5.10
N GLU A 59 -6.59 -17.78 -4.64
CA GLU A 59 -5.31 -18.37 -5.03
C GLU A 59 -4.89 -18.09 -6.49
N THR A 60 -5.63 -17.28 -7.24
CA THR A 60 -5.36 -17.02 -8.67
C THR A 60 -4.90 -15.61 -9.00
N GLY A 61 -4.86 -14.71 -8.00
CA GLY A 61 -4.29 -13.39 -8.15
C GLY A 61 -2.82 -13.44 -8.54
N LEU A 62 -2.33 -12.35 -9.14
CA LEU A 62 -0.94 -12.28 -9.57
C LEU A 62 0.01 -12.33 -8.37
N ALA A 63 1.18 -12.95 -8.60
CA ALA A 63 2.35 -12.78 -7.74
C ALA A 63 2.94 -11.38 -7.91
N GLU A 64 3.52 -10.83 -6.83
CA GLU A 64 4.13 -9.48 -6.84
C GLU A 64 5.23 -9.35 -7.90
N GLU A 65 6.11 -10.35 -8.00
CA GLU A 65 7.25 -10.33 -8.93
C GLU A 65 6.79 -10.27 -10.40
N LEU A 66 5.73 -10.99 -10.74
CA LEU A 66 5.14 -10.95 -12.07
C LEU A 66 4.55 -9.56 -12.39
N LEU A 67 3.86 -8.95 -11.42
CA LEU A 67 3.32 -7.60 -11.56
C LEU A 67 4.45 -6.58 -11.75
N ILE A 68 5.52 -6.63 -10.95
CA ILE A 68 6.68 -5.74 -11.09
C ILE A 68 7.27 -5.87 -12.50
N ARG A 69 7.52 -7.10 -12.96
CA ARG A 69 8.09 -7.34 -14.30
C ARG A 69 7.22 -6.77 -15.41
N LYS A 70 5.89 -6.98 -15.34
CA LYS A 70 4.93 -6.43 -16.31
C LYS A 70 4.89 -4.91 -16.26
N ASN A 71 4.86 -4.32 -15.06
CA ASN A 71 4.88 -2.87 -14.88
C ASN A 71 6.13 -2.25 -15.48
N SER A 72 7.32 -2.81 -15.20
CA SER A 72 8.57 -2.32 -15.77
C SER A 72 8.58 -2.34 -17.29
N LEU A 73 8.00 -3.36 -17.93
CA LEU A 73 7.85 -3.40 -19.39
C LEU A 73 6.92 -2.28 -19.88
N LEU A 74 5.72 -2.18 -19.32
CA LEU A 74 4.69 -1.23 -19.75
C LEU A 74 5.13 0.23 -19.56
N LYS A 75 5.89 0.52 -18.49
CA LYS A 75 6.46 1.85 -18.24
C LYS A 75 7.49 2.27 -19.29
N LYS A 76 8.23 1.35 -19.93
CA LYS A 76 9.15 1.68 -21.04
C LYS A 76 8.41 2.31 -22.24
N TYR A 77 7.12 2.02 -22.38
CA TYR A 77 6.24 2.56 -23.42
C TYR A 77 5.42 3.76 -22.93
N ASN A 78 5.71 4.31 -21.75
CA ASN A 78 4.99 5.42 -21.12
C ASN A 78 3.48 5.17 -20.92
N LEU A 79 3.08 3.91 -20.82
CA LEU A 79 1.67 3.54 -20.62
C LEU A 79 1.25 3.75 -19.17
N LYS A 80 0.02 4.26 -18.98
CA LYS A 80 -0.61 4.38 -17.67
C LYS A 80 -1.21 3.05 -17.25
N ILE A 81 -0.80 2.58 -16.07
CA ILE A 81 -1.11 1.24 -15.57
C ILE A 81 -2.12 1.33 -14.44
N SER A 82 -3.17 0.51 -14.54
CA SER A 82 -4.20 0.39 -13.53
C SER A 82 -4.25 -1.01 -12.91
N ALA A 83 -4.66 -1.10 -11.65
CA ALA A 83 -4.89 -2.38 -10.97
C ALA A 83 -6.04 -2.28 -9.96
N PHE A 84 -6.46 -3.42 -9.43
CA PHE A 84 -7.64 -3.55 -8.59
C PHE A 84 -7.31 -4.01 -7.16
N VAL A 85 -8.04 -3.46 -6.20
CA VAL A 85 -8.05 -3.90 -4.80
C VAL A 85 -9.43 -4.45 -4.43
N PRO A 86 -9.52 -5.39 -3.49
CA PRO A 86 -10.81 -5.91 -3.05
C PRO A 86 -11.51 -4.89 -2.13
N ALA A 87 -12.84 -4.89 -2.11
CA ALA A 87 -13.57 -4.22 -1.05
C ALA A 87 -13.63 -5.07 0.22
N GLU A 88 -13.62 -4.40 1.36
CA GLU A 88 -13.88 -5.00 2.68
C GLU A 88 -15.38 -5.09 2.96
N TYR A 89 -16.17 -4.07 2.56
CA TYR A 89 -17.59 -4.00 2.90
C TYR A 89 -18.45 -5.09 2.26
N LYS A 90 -18.55 -5.12 0.93
CA LYS A 90 -19.42 -6.09 0.23
C LYS A 90 -18.77 -6.62 -1.04
N LYS A 91 -18.25 -7.84 -0.93
CA LYS A 91 -17.60 -8.57 -2.01
C LYS A 91 -18.59 -9.00 -3.08
N ARG A 92 -18.17 -8.92 -4.35
CA ARG A 92 -19.01 -9.20 -5.52
C ARG A 92 -19.37 -10.68 -5.62
N ALA A 93 -20.62 -10.96 -5.93
CA ALA A 93 -21.12 -12.29 -6.27
C ALA A 93 -20.48 -12.81 -7.59
N PRO A 94 -20.50 -14.13 -7.86
CA PRO A 94 -21.04 -15.20 -7.01
C PRO A 94 -20.08 -15.64 -5.90
N ILE A 95 -18.76 -15.51 -6.10
CA ILE A 95 -17.75 -16.10 -5.21
C ILE A 95 -17.63 -15.35 -3.87
N LYS A 96 -17.83 -14.03 -3.86
CA LYS A 96 -17.70 -13.17 -2.65
C LYS A 96 -16.33 -13.27 -1.97
N ALA A 97 -15.26 -13.54 -2.73
CA ALA A 97 -13.88 -13.61 -2.25
C ALA A 97 -13.05 -12.35 -2.57
N GLY A 98 -13.70 -11.26 -2.99
CA GLY A 98 -13.07 -10.00 -3.36
C GLY A 98 -12.43 -10.04 -4.75
N LEU A 99 -12.12 -8.87 -5.28
CA LEU A 99 -11.57 -8.70 -6.64
C LEU A 99 -10.20 -8.03 -6.66
N PRO A 100 -9.17 -8.64 -6.03
CA PRO A 100 -7.81 -8.09 -6.06
C PRO A 100 -7.12 -8.40 -7.39
N THR A 101 -6.11 -7.58 -7.75
CA THR A 101 -5.11 -7.92 -8.75
C THR A 101 -4.01 -8.83 -8.18
N LEU A 102 -3.45 -8.49 -7.00
CA LEU A 102 -2.43 -9.29 -6.33
C LEU A 102 -3.06 -10.24 -5.31
N GLU A 103 -2.67 -11.51 -5.31
CA GLU A 103 -3.27 -12.50 -4.41
C GLU A 103 -3.09 -12.12 -2.93
N LYS A 104 -1.89 -11.65 -2.56
CA LYS A 104 -1.57 -11.19 -1.20
C LYS A 104 -2.42 -10.01 -0.70
N HIS A 105 -3.20 -9.36 -1.57
CA HIS A 105 -4.11 -8.26 -1.19
C HIS A 105 -5.52 -8.72 -0.84
N ARG A 106 -5.86 -9.99 -1.07
CA ARG A 106 -7.24 -10.50 -0.99
C ARG A 106 -7.97 -10.18 0.31
N TYR A 107 -7.24 -10.17 1.42
CA TYR A 107 -7.78 -9.91 2.77
C TYR A 107 -7.26 -8.62 3.39
N LEU A 108 -6.60 -7.76 2.60
CA LEU A 108 -6.17 -6.44 3.05
C LEU A 108 -7.30 -5.43 2.80
N SER A 109 -7.37 -4.39 3.63
CA SER A 109 -8.26 -3.27 3.36
C SER A 109 -7.81 -2.52 2.09
N PRO A 110 -8.74 -1.86 1.37
CA PRO A 110 -8.37 -1.05 0.20
C PRO A 110 -7.31 -0.01 0.51
N LEU A 111 -7.35 0.60 1.70
CA LEU A 111 -6.36 1.58 2.17
C LEU A 111 -4.93 1.01 2.10
N VAL A 112 -4.73 -0.21 2.59
CA VAL A 112 -3.40 -0.83 2.63
C VAL A 112 -3.00 -1.35 1.25
N ALA A 113 -3.91 -2.05 0.57
CA ALA A 113 -3.64 -2.65 -0.73
C ALA A 113 -3.34 -1.59 -1.81
N ALA A 114 -4.05 -0.46 -1.80
CA ALA A 114 -3.85 0.60 -2.79
C ALA A 114 -2.47 1.26 -2.66
N GLN A 115 -2.06 1.58 -1.43
CA GLN A 115 -0.73 2.14 -1.16
C GLN A 115 0.39 1.18 -1.61
N ASP A 116 0.21 -0.13 -1.39
CA ASP A 116 1.18 -1.13 -1.84
C ASP A 116 1.24 -1.19 -3.38
N LEU A 117 0.10 -1.14 -4.09
CA LEU A 117 0.06 -1.05 -5.55
C LEU A 117 0.77 0.20 -6.09
N PHE A 118 0.55 1.37 -5.48
CA PHE A 118 1.25 2.59 -5.87
C PHE A 118 2.77 2.46 -5.70
N LYS A 119 3.24 1.88 -4.59
CA LYS A 119 4.66 1.57 -4.37
C LYS A 119 5.22 0.57 -5.38
N LEU A 120 4.38 -0.25 -6.00
CA LEU A 120 4.73 -1.23 -7.04
C LEU A 120 4.61 -0.66 -8.47
N GLY A 121 4.40 0.65 -8.62
CA GLY A 121 4.44 1.34 -9.92
C GLY A 121 3.10 1.42 -10.66
N ILE A 122 1.99 1.09 -10.00
CA ILE A 122 0.63 1.33 -10.53
C ILE A 122 0.32 2.83 -10.50
N ASP A 123 -0.30 3.37 -11.56
CA ASP A 123 -0.70 4.78 -11.64
C ASP A 123 -2.12 5.04 -11.12
N LYS A 124 -3.02 4.07 -11.30
CA LYS A 124 -4.43 4.19 -10.89
C LYS A 124 -4.88 2.91 -10.19
N VAL A 125 -5.54 3.05 -9.05
CA VAL A 125 -6.10 1.92 -8.31
C VAL A 125 -7.61 2.04 -8.31
N TYR A 126 -8.29 0.92 -8.54
CA TYR A 126 -9.74 0.81 -8.51
C TYR A 126 -10.16 -0.20 -7.44
N ILE A 127 -11.30 0.03 -6.79
CA ILE A 127 -11.98 -1.03 -6.03
C ILE A 127 -12.68 -1.92 -7.05
N GLY A 128 -12.31 -3.21 -7.10
CA GLY A 128 -12.86 -4.14 -8.08
C GLY A 128 -14.30 -4.56 -7.76
N ASP A 129 -14.63 -4.65 -6.47
CA ASP A 129 -15.95 -5.04 -5.98
C ASP A 129 -16.99 -3.93 -6.16
N SER A 130 -18.26 -4.32 -6.29
CA SER A 130 -19.33 -3.40 -6.70
C SER A 130 -19.81 -2.44 -5.62
N MET A 131 -19.45 -2.66 -4.35
CA MET A 131 -19.91 -1.88 -3.20
C MET A 131 -18.79 -1.72 -2.17
N ALA A 132 -18.49 -0.46 -1.84
CA ALA A 132 -17.64 -0.06 -0.72
C ALA A 132 -18.48 0.79 0.26
N SER A 133 -18.12 0.76 1.55
CA SER A 133 -18.78 1.64 2.52
C SER A 133 -18.28 3.09 2.39
N SER A 134 -19.03 4.07 2.91
CA SER A 134 -18.57 5.48 2.89
C SER A 134 -17.24 5.67 3.61
N LYS A 135 -17.03 5.00 4.75
CA LYS A 135 -15.75 5.04 5.50
C LYS A 135 -14.60 4.45 4.69
N GLU A 136 -14.86 3.36 3.98
CA GLU A 136 -13.88 2.72 3.12
C GLU A 136 -13.50 3.60 1.92
N LEU A 137 -14.47 4.30 1.32
CA LEU A 137 -14.21 5.27 0.25
C LEU A 137 -13.45 6.49 0.74
N GLU A 138 -13.78 7.00 1.92
CA GLU A 138 -13.04 8.11 2.56
C GLU A 138 -11.58 7.71 2.78
N ASP A 139 -11.33 6.55 3.39
CA ASP A 139 -9.99 6.02 3.64
C ASP A 139 -9.22 5.80 2.34
N PHE A 140 -9.88 5.21 1.33
CA PHE A 140 -9.29 4.98 0.02
C PHE A 140 -8.94 6.30 -0.70
N SER A 141 -9.79 7.32 -0.59
CA SER A 141 -9.55 8.64 -1.19
C SER A 141 -8.40 9.42 -0.55
N ALA A 142 -8.04 9.10 0.70
CA ALA A 142 -6.92 9.72 1.40
C ALA A 142 -5.54 9.20 0.93
N VAL A 143 -5.51 8.13 0.14
CA VAL A 143 -4.28 7.52 -0.36
C VAL A 143 -3.58 8.44 -1.37
N ASN A 144 -2.30 8.69 -1.14
CA ASN A 144 -1.42 9.41 -2.05
C ASN A 144 0.02 8.87 -1.97
N ASN A 145 0.90 9.39 -2.83
CA ASN A 145 2.29 8.97 -2.93
C ASN A 145 3.25 9.71 -1.98
N GLU A 146 2.76 10.66 -1.18
CA GLU A 146 3.61 11.52 -0.34
C GLU A 146 3.78 10.98 1.09
N ILE A 147 2.73 10.36 1.64
CA ILE A 147 2.71 9.88 3.03
C ILE A 147 2.07 8.49 3.11
N THR A 148 2.82 7.51 3.63
CA THR A 148 2.29 6.18 3.93
C THR A 148 1.38 6.21 5.16
N ILE A 149 0.14 5.78 5.03
CA ILE A 149 -0.87 5.69 6.08
C ILE A 149 -0.87 4.26 6.64
N ILE A 150 -0.49 4.13 7.91
CA ILE A 150 -0.36 2.86 8.62
C ILE A 150 -1.55 2.71 9.58
N PRO A 151 -2.55 1.86 9.28
CA PRO A 151 -3.59 1.54 10.26
C PRO A 151 -3.00 0.81 11.46
N ILE A 152 -3.39 1.21 12.67
CA ILE A 152 -2.93 0.62 13.93
C ILE A 152 -4.10 0.30 14.87
N GLU A 153 -3.95 -0.79 15.60
CA GLU A 153 -4.86 -1.21 16.67
C GLU A 153 -4.18 -0.99 18.02
N ILE A 154 -4.77 -0.17 18.90
CA ILE A 154 -4.19 0.18 20.19
C ILE A 154 -4.29 -1.02 21.14
N VAL A 155 -3.18 -1.40 21.78
CA VAL A 155 -3.10 -2.61 22.64
C VAL A 155 -3.07 -2.31 24.15
N LYS A 156 -3.08 -1.03 24.53
CA LYS A 156 -3.16 -0.57 25.92
C LYS A 156 -3.84 0.79 26.02
N GLU A 157 -4.22 1.21 27.22
CA GLU A 157 -4.58 2.61 27.42
C GLU A 157 -3.38 3.52 27.13
N LEU A 158 -3.56 4.47 26.20
CA LEU A 158 -2.50 5.37 25.78
C LEU A 158 -2.29 6.49 26.79
N LEU A 159 -1.03 6.74 27.14
CA LEU A 159 -0.66 7.95 27.85
C LEU A 159 -0.98 9.17 26.98
N PRO A 160 -1.35 10.34 27.55
CA PRO A 160 -1.62 11.55 26.78
C PRO A 160 -0.48 11.96 25.85
N VAL A 161 0.77 11.69 26.25
CA VAL A 161 1.96 11.91 25.42
C VAL A 161 2.05 10.93 24.26
N GLU A 162 1.77 9.65 24.46
CA GLU A 162 1.76 8.64 23.39
C GLU A 162 0.66 8.94 22.36
N LYS A 163 -0.55 9.31 22.82
CA LYS A 163 -1.66 9.72 21.93
C LYS A 163 -1.29 10.93 21.06
N LYS A 164 -0.56 11.91 21.62
CA LYS A 164 -0.07 13.06 20.84
C LYS A 164 0.99 12.65 19.82
N LEU A 165 1.94 11.80 20.22
CA LEU A 165 3.00 11.33 19.33
C LEU A 165 2.44 10.52 18.16
N LEU A 166 1.48 9.62 18.39
CA LEU A 166 0.85 8.81 17.34
C LEU A 166 0.06 9.64 16.31
N LYS A 167 -0.37 10.87 16.66
CA LYS A 167 -1.09 11.78 15.76
C LYS A 167 -0.17 12.62 14.87
N LEU A 168 1.15 12.53 15.04
CA LEU A 168 2.09 13.26 14.21
C LEU A 168 2.23 12.62 12.83
N THR A 169 2.68 13.43 11.87
CA THR A 169 3.33 12.87 10.68
C THR A 169 4.78 12.57 11.04
N HIS A 170 5.17 11.33 10.84
CA HIS A 170 6.51 10.84 11.10
C HIS A 170 7.31 10.80 9.81
N GLN A 171 8.62 10.92 9.95
CA GLN A 171 9.57 10.59 8.91
C GLN A 171 10.43 9.43 9.42
N ASN A 172 10.63 8.41 8.60
CA ASN A 172 11.61 7.38 8.88
C ASN A 172 13.01 8.00 8.79
N ARG A 173 13.92 7.61 9.68
CA ARG A 173 15.30 8.11 9.66
C ARG A 173 15.98 7.85 8.31
N GLN A 174 17.01 8.65 8.00
CA GLN A 174 17.89 8.46 6.85
C GLN A 174 18.81 7.23 7.00
N ASP A 175 19.05 6.81 8.23
CA ASP A 175 19.84 5.64 8.62
C ASP A 175 18.94 4.61 9.33
N PRO A 176 17.87 4.09 8.67
CA PRO A 176 17.00 3.12 9.31
C PRO A 176 17.81 1.85 9.60
N GLY A 177 17.82 1.42 10.86
CA GLY A 177 18.38 0.12 11.20
C GLY A 177 17.63 -0.99 10.46
N GLU A 178 18.26 -2.16 10.28
CA GLU A 178 17.77 -3.24 9.42
C GLU A 178 16.33 -3.70 9.75
N TYR A 179 15.96 -3.75 11.03
CA TYR A 179 14.74 -4.40 11.49
C TYR A 179 13.72 -3.47 12.16
N ILE A 180 13.90 -2.16 12.05
CA ILE A 180 13.01 -1.18 12.70
C ILE A 180 12.79 0.05 11.82
N VAL A 181 11.54 0.47 11.69
CA VAL A 181 11.20 1.82 11.20
C VAL A 181 11.33 2.76 12.39
N ARG A 182 12.08 3.86 12.25
CA ARG A 182 12.39 4.76 13.37
C ARG A 182 11.90 6.16 13.05
N SER A 183 11.02 6.70 13.88
CA SER A 183 10.57 8.08 13.71
C SER A 183 11.66 9.07 14.15
N GLU A 184 12.12 9.93 13.25
CA GLU A 184 12.96 11.08 13.62
C GLU A 184 12.16 12.23 14.27
N THR A 185 10.84 12.25 14.05
CA THR A 185 9.94 13.30 14.50
C THR A 185 9.54 13.14 15.96
N ALA A 186 9.33 11.91 16.42
CA ALA A 186 8.66 11.63 17.69
C ALA A 186 9.40 12.22 18.91
N ARG A 187 10.67 11.88 19.09
CA ARG A 187 11.46 12.33 20.25
C ARG A 187 11.57 13.85 20.34
N LYS A 188 11.73 14.54 19.21
CA LYS A 188 11.78 16.02 19.16
C LYS A 188 10.49 16.68 19.64
N ASN A 189 9.35 16.00 19.51
CA ASN A 189 8.03 16.51 19.85
C ASN A 189 7.51 15.98 21.21
N LYS A 190 8.30 15.15 21.90
CA LYS A 190 7.98 14.65 23.24
C LYS A 190 8.13 15.78 24.27
N LYS A 191 7.01 16.20 24.86
CA LYS A 191 6.99 17.28 25.88
C LYS A 191 7.04 16.76 27.32
N ASN A 192 6.43 15.60 27.58
CA ASN A 192 6.25 15.06 28.92
C ASN A 192 6.99 13.74 29.10
N LYS A 193 7.24 13.37 30.36
CA LYS A 193 7.81 12.08 30.72
C LYS A 193 6.86 10.94 30.32
N ILE A 194 7.41 9.87 29.78
CA ILE A 194 6.70 8.66 29.34
C ILE A 194 6.91 7.60 30.41
N LYS A 195 5.85 7.25 31.14
CA LYS A 195 5.89 6.23 32.19
C LYS A 195 6.09 4.85 31.57
N ALA A 196 6.81 3.97 32.26
CA ALA A 196 6.96 2.58 31.86
C ALA A 196 5.64 1.82 32.05
N GLU A 197 5.01 1.40 30.96
CA GLU A 197 3.73 0.68 30.92
C GLU A 197 3.70 -0.29 29.74
N ASN A 198 3.06 -1.45 29.90
CA ASN A 198 3.00 -2.51 28.88
C ASN A 198 4.39 -2.82 28.26
N THR A 199 5.37 -3.08 29.11
CA THR A 199 6.74 -3.42 28.73
C THR A 199 6.88 -4.93 28.49
N SER A 200 5.91 -5.50 27.79
CA SER A 200 5.77 -6.94 27.50
C SER A 200 6.61 -7.33 26.26
N GLU A 201 6.47 -8.57 25.80
CA GLU A 201 7.10 -9.02 24.56
C GLU A 201 6.73 -8.11 23.38
N ARG A 202 7.73 -7.87 22.53
CA ARG A 202 7.65 -6.90 21.44
C ARG A 202 7.50 -7.66 20.14
N PHE A 203 6.27 -7.90 19.74
CA PHE A 203 5.94 -8.69 18.56
C PHE A 203 6.27 -7.94 17.25
N LYS A 204 6.46 -8.70 16.17
CA LYS A 204 6.66 -8.18 14.82
C LYS A 204 5.50 -7.26 14.42
N TYR A 205 5.80 -6.08 13.90
CA TYR A 205 4.87 -4.98 13.59
C TYR A 205 4.26 -4.25 14.80
N ALA A 206 4.73 -4.52 16.02
CA ALA A 206 4.40 -3.67 17.15
C ALA A 206 4.90 -2.23 16.91
N VAL A 207 4.05 -1.27 17.25
CA VAL A 207 4.45 0.12 17.46
C VAL A 207 4.91 0.26 18.90
N THR A 208 6.12 0.79 19.10
CA THR A 208 6.71 0.94 20.44
C THR A 208 7.13 2.37 20.71
N ASN A 209 7.13 2.76 21.99
CA ASN A 209 7.61 4.06 22.45
C ASN A 209 8.57 3.88 23.63
N ASP A 210 9.78 4.43 23.51
CA ASP A 210 10.80 4.32 24.54
C ASP A 210 10.42 5.18 25.75
N ASN A 211 10.33 4.56 26.94
CA ASN A 211 9.92 5.23 28.16
C ASN A 211 11.09 5.85 28.92
N TYR A 212 10.82 6.52 30.05
CA TYR A 212 11.84 7.28 30.78
C TYR A 212 13.07 6.47 31.21
N LYS A 213 12.95 5.15 31.33
CA LYS A 213 14.09 4.28 31.70
C LYS A 213 15.10 4.17 30.56
N TYR A 214 14.75 4.56 29.34
CA TYR A 214 15.66 4.64 28.19
C TYR A 214 16.42 5.99 28.10
N GLN A 215 16.27 6.87 29.10
CA GLN A 215 17.07 8.08 29.26
C GLN A 215 17.05 8.96 28.00
N ARG A 216 18.20 9.16 27.33
CA ARG A 216 18.33 9.99 26.13
C ARG A 216 17.49 9.52 24.93
N TYR A 217 17.00 8.28 24.97
CA TYR A 217 16.13 7.70 23.94
C TYR A 217 14.65 7.80 24.29
N GLU A 218 14.29 8.31 25.48
CA GLU A 218 12.88 8.48 25.87
C GLU A 218 12.11 9.31 24.83
N GLY A 219 11.03 8.74 24.29
CA GLY A 219 10.21 9.32 23.23
C GLY A 219 10.58 8.89 21.82
N ASP A 220 11.62 8.07 21.63
CA ASP A 220 11.84 7.39 20.35
C ASP A 220 10.65 6.46 20.07
N LEU A 221 10.14 6.53 18.84
CA LEU A 221 8.97 5.78 18.40
C LEU A 221 9.34 4.89 17.20
N HIS A 222 8.95 3.63 17.28
CA HIS A 222 9.39 2.60 16.36
C HIS A 222 8.22 1.75 15.84
N ILE A 223 8.41 1.14 14.67
CA ILE A 223 7.63 -0.01 14.19
C ILE A 223 8.59 -1.16 13.95
N LEU A 224 8.34 -2.31 14.57
CA LEU A 224 9.26 -3.46 14.52
C LEU A 224 9.04 -4.32 13.27
N LYS A 225 10.09 -4.89 12.70
CA LYS A 225 10.02 -5.86 11.58
C LYS A 225 10.29 -7.31 12.00
N LYS A 226 10.58 -7.55 13.28
CA LYS A 226 10.70 -8.89 13.89
C LYS A 226 10.37 -8.84 15.38
N ASP A 227 10.20 -10.01 15.97
CA ASP A 227 9.97 -10.15 17.40
C ASP A 227 11.23 -9.83 18.21
N TYR A 228 11.02 -9.27 19.40
CA TYR A 228 12.05 -9.00 20.38
C TYR A 228 11.55 -9.34 21.79
N PRO A 229 12.46 -9.72 22.71
CA PRO A 229 12.09 -9.98 24.10
C PRO A 229 11.58 -8.71 24.78
N ALA A 230 10.85 -8.89 25.88
CA ALA A 230 10.40 -7.82 26.73
C ALA A 230 11.56 -6.92 27.19
N ASP A 231 11.31 -5.60 27.25
CA ASP A 231 12.27 -4.62 27.73
C ASP A 231 11.56 -3.58 28.59
N LYS A 232 11.95 -3.49 29.86
CA LYS A 232 11.35 -2.55 30.84
C LYS A 232 11.48 -1.08 30.41
N ARG A 233 12.34 -0.76 29.45
CA ARG A 233 12.58 0.58 28.91
C ARG A 233 11.69 0.95 27.72
N ILE A 234 10.89 0.01 27.20
CA ILE A 234 10.12 0.19 25.96
C ILE A 234 8.66 -0.17 26.21
N ASN A 235 7.75 0.75 25.92
CA ASN A 235 6.31 0.48 25.94
C ASN A 235 5.86 -0.07 24.58
N VAL A 236 5.03 -1.11 24.58
CA VAL A 236 4.29 -1.56 23.39
C VAL A 236 2.95 -0.82 23.35
N VAL A 237 2.67 -0.05 22.29
CA VAL A 237 1.51 0.87 22.25
C VAL A 237 0.42 0.45 21.27
N ALA A 238 0.79 -0.18 20.16
CA ALA A 238 -0.18 -0.61 19.14
C ALA A 238 0.35 -1.77 18.29
N ASP A 239 -0.55 -2.43 17.58
CA ASP A 239 -0.28 -3.41 16.53
C ASP A 239 -0.50 -2.79 15.15
N ALA A 240 0.50 -2.86 14.26
CA ALA A 240 0.44 -2.40 12.88
C ALA A 240 0.45 -3.57 11.86
N GLY A 241 0.23 -4.80 12.29
CA GLY A 241 0.36 -6.02 11.47
C GLY A 241 -0.52 -6.04 10.22
N LYS A 242 -1.68 -5.39 10.25
CA LYS A 242 -2.56 -5.22 9.05
C LYS A 242 -1.91 -4.40 7.93
N ALA A 243 -0.85 -3.66 8.24
CA ALA A 243 -0.09 -2.85 7.30
C ALA A 243 1.29 -3.46 6.96
N ALA A 244 1.51 -4.74 7.26
CA ALA A 244 2.80 -5.44 7.06
C ALA A 244 3.42 -5.16 5.69
N VAL A 245 2.64 -5.30 4.61
CA VAL A 245 3.11 -5.08 3.22
C VAL A 245 3.66 -3.67 2.98
N LEU A 246 3.14 -2.67 3.71
CA LEU A 246 3.62 -1.29 3.64
C LEU A 246 4.88 -1.11 4.49
N ILE A 247 4.88 -1.63 5.72
CA ILE A 247 5.98 -1.51 6.68
C ILE A 247 7.28 -2.10 6.11
N GLU A 248 7.19 -3.24 5.43
CA GLU A 248 8.35 -3.86 4.77
C GLU A 248 8.93 -2.99 3.65
N LYS A 249 8.11 -2.12 3.05
CA LYS A 249 8.48 -1.23 1.94
C LYS A 249 8.76 0.23 2.36
N ILE A 250 8.74 0.57 3.65
CA ILE A 250 9.11 1.92 4.11
C ILE A 250 10.62 2.10 3.96
N LYS A 251 11.01 3.12 3.19
CA LYS A 251 12.42 3.46 2.94
C LYS A 251 12.96 4.51 3.90
N GLU A 252 14.26 4.72 3.88
CA GLU A 252 14.94 5.83 4.53
C GLU A 252 14.31 7.18 4.12
N GLY A 253 14.11 8.08 5.08
CA GLY A 253 13.53 9.39 4.82
C GLY A 253 12.05 9.42 4.41
N GLU A 254 11.40 8.27 4.25
CA GLU A 254 9.99 8.20 3.83
C GLU A 254 9.06 8.70 4.95
N LYS A 255 8.02 9.46 4.58
CA LYS A 255 7.01 9.94 5.52
C LYS A 255 5.93 8.90 5.74
N PHE A 256 5.48 8.77 6.99
CA PHE A 256 4.34 7.94 7.36
C PHE A 256 3.50 8.59 8.45
N LYS A 257 2.23 8.23 8.55
CA LYS A 257 1.34 8.61 9.65
C LYS A 257 0.52 7.42 10.10
N PHE A 258 0.10 7.41 11.35
CA PHE A 258 -0.78 6.37 11.86
C PHE A 258 -2.25 6.74 11.64
N LYS A 259 -3.06 5.71 11.38
CA LYS A 259 -4.52 5.79 11.44
C LYS A 259 -4.99 4.87 12.56
N ILE A 260 -5.50 5.46 13.64
CA ILE A 260 -6.01 4.70 14.78
C ILE A 260 -7.36 4.11 14.39
N LYS A 261 -7.52 2.79 14.52
CA LYS A 261 -8.81 2.15 14.25
C LYS A 261 -9.87 2.65 15.23
N GLY A 262 -10.98 3.16 14.70
CA GLY A 262 -12.10 3.68 15.49
C GLY A 262 -12.12 5.21 15.61
N ASP A 263 -11.05 5.89 15.22
CA ASP A 263 -11.09 7.32 14.89
C ASP A 263 -11.73 7.56 13.50
#